data_AF-A0A9P6ZP73-F1
#
_entry.id   AF-A0A9P6ZP73-F1
#
_cell.length_a   1.000
_cell.length_b   1.000
_cell.length_c   1.000
_cell.angle_alpha   90.00
_cell.angle_beta   90.00
_cell.angle_gamma   90.00
#
_symmetry.space_group_name_H-M   'P 1'
#
loop_
_entity.id
_entity.type
_entity.pdbx_description
1 polymer ?
#
loop_
_entity_poly.entity_id
_entity_poly.type
_entity_poly.pdbx_seq_one_letter_code
_entity_poly.pdbx_strand_id
1 'polypeptide(L)'
;MGSLNVSQRWRAVASCTLIFCGFIFFLQFIINSAKYGLAAVNKVLDVCGNDQAIGHDIACSSRKTIAASSIGCKAEELRLQLVINAFHGFSHNHRCQLENHPLYLAGLGIEDLETCECIFASSNSTAPLIRHASHFHWVQFLDLHFEKWDTDKYLELSRFLYNNYVQALQIIECYSVELEELKQCKDLVDADFLKWRDEESEYLGQVATEPTADTIAVAYVENLEKLKHAEFVFGTIICGIFLMLAPLERCTAVSLRFHSSLTCLPTLRIPRV
;
A
#
# COMPACT_ATOMS: atom_id res chain seq x y z
N MET A 1 -11.26 16.43 -29.13
CA MET A 1 -12.46 17.16 -28.67
C MET A 1 -13.60 16.16 -28.53
N GLY A 2 -13.75 15.59 -27.34
CA GLY A 2 -14.85 14.72 -26.95
C GLY A 2 -15.08 14.96 -25.47
N SER A 3 -16.30 15.33 -25.10
CA SER A 3 -16.65 15.76 -23.75
C SER A 3 -16.56 14.59 -22.77
N LEU A 4 -15.52 14.58 -21.94
CA LEU A 4 -15.56 13.86 -20.68
C LEU A 4 -16.68 14.47 -19.83
N ASN A 5 -17.69 13.66 -19.56
CA ASN A 5 -18.93 14.05 -18.93
C ASN A 5 -18.63 14.47 -17.48
N VAL A 6 -18.64 15.78 -17.22
CA VAL A 6 -18.44 16.42 -15.91
C VAL A 6 -19.67 16.21 -15.01
N SER A 7 -20.01 14.96 -14.71
CA SER A 7 -21.16 14.63 -13.86
C SER A 7 -20.97 13.38 -12.99
N GLN A 8 -19.85 13.30 -12.29
CA GLN A 8 -19.84 12.69 -10.96
C GLN A 8 -19.06 13.61 -10.02
N ARG A 9 -19.79 14.49 -9.34
CA ARG A 9 -19.24 15.34 -8.27
C ARG A 9 -18.98 14.47 -7.04
N TRP A 10 -17.85 13.79 -7.03
CA TRP A 10 -17.32 13.17 -5.82
C TRP A 10 -16.61 14.24 -5.00
N ARG A 11 -17.08 14.47 -3.77
CA ARG A 11 -16.31 15.23 -2.79
C ARG A 11 -15.37 14.24 -2.10
N ALA A 12 -14.16 14.06 -2.63
CA ALA A 12 -13.06 13.69 -1.75
C ALA A 12 -12.85 14.86 -0.81
N VAL A 13 -13.47 14.78 0.37
CA VAL A 13 -13.10 15.68 1.44
C VAL A 13 -11.89 15.04 2.09
N ALA A 14 -10.71 15.53 1.74
CA ALA A 14 -9.64 15.68 2.72
C ALA A 14 -10.18 16.64 3.80
N SER A 15 -11.10 16.16 4.64
CA SER A 15 -11.83 16.97 5.62
C SER A 15 -10.94 17.19 6.81
N CYS A 16 -9.89 17.97 6.59
CA CYS A 16 -9.05 18.50 7.66
C CYS A 16 -9.88 19.32 8.67
N THR A 17 -11.10 19.75 8.36
CA THR A 17 -11.81 20.75 9.19
C THR A 17 -12.99 20.23 10.02
N LEU A 18 -13.51 19.01 9.78
CA LEU A 18 -14.74 18.53 10.47
C LEU A 18 -14.54 17.27 11.30
N ILE A 19 -13.34 16.71 11.33
CA ILE A 19 -12.99 15.54 12.15
C ILE A 19 -12.63 15.95 13.60
N PHE A 20 -12.30 17.22 13.87
CA PHE A 20 -11.50 17.58 15.04
C PHE A 20 -12.24 17.75 16.38
N CYS A 21 -13.51 18.18 16.40
CA CYS A 21 -14.21 18.35 17.68
C CYS A 21 -14.53 17.00 18.39
N GLY A 22 -14.50 15.88 17.66
CA GLY A 22 -14.57 14.53 18.21
C GLY A 22 -13.21 13.84 18.40
N PHE A 23 -12.11 14.45 17.95
CA PHE A 23 -10.80 13.80 17.87
C PHE A 23 -10.03 13.81 19.21
N ILE A 24 -10.38 14.70 20.14
CA ILE A 24 -9.77 14.76 21.48
C ILE A 24 -10.09 13.51 22.32
N PHE A 25 -11.20 12.81 22.04
CA PHE A 25 -11.52 11.51 22.62
C PHE A 25 -10.89 10.31 21.88
N PHE A 26 -10.28 10.54 20.72
CA PHE A 26 -9.85 9.53 19.73
C PHE A 26 -8.50 8.91 20.08
N LEU A 27 -7.57 9.70 20.63
CA LEU A 27 -6.16 9.33 20.77
C LEU A 27 -5.83 8.28 21.84
N GLN A 28 -6.77 7.94 22.72
CA GLN A 28 -6.54 6.91 23.75
C GLN A 28 -7.31 5.61 23.51
N PHE A 29 -8.25 5.56 22.56
CA PHE A 29 -9.35 4.60 22.66
C PHE A 29 -9.64 3.71 21.46
N ILE A 30 -9.12 4.02 20.26
CA ILE A 30 -9.25 3.10 19.10
C ILE A 30 -8.45 1.81 19.30
N ILE A 31 -7.32 1.87 20.03
CA ILE A 31 -6.52 0.68 20.31
C ILE A 31 -7.24 -0.26 21.31
N ASN A 32 -8.14 0.25 22.15
CA ASN A 32 -8.76 -0.55 23.23
C ASN A 32 -10.22 -0.97 22.96
N SER A 33 -10.94 -0.35 22.02
CA SER A 33 -12.30 -0.77 21.68
C SER A 33 -12.83 -0.21 20.35
N ALA A 34 -13.41 -1.07 19.51
CA ALA A 34 -14.02 -0.71 18.23
C ALA A 34 -15.14 0.34 18.33
N LYS A 35 -15.77 0.51 19.51
CA LYS A 35 -16.91 1.43 19.70
C LYS A 35 -16.60 2.90 19.40
N TYR A 36 -15.36 3.34 19.62
CA TYR A 36 -14.96 4.74 19.37
C TYR A 36 -14.75 5.01 17.88
N GLY A 37 -14.14 4.05 17.16
CA GLY A 37 -14.07 4.10 15.70
C GLY A 37 -15.47 4.12 15.07
N LEU A 38 -16.42 3.33 15.59
CA LEU A 38 -17.81 3.37 15.13
C LEU A 38 -18.49 4.71 15.42
N ALA A 39 -18.33 5.28 16.61
CA ALA A 39 -18.88 6.59 16.95
C ALA A 39 -18.31 7.71 16.06
N ALA A 40 -17.02 7.65 15.75
CA ALA A 40 -16.35 8.55 14.84
C ALA A 40 -16.92 8.48 13.43
N VAL A 41 -17.01 7.27 12.86
CA VAL A 41 -17.60 7.06 11.54
C VAL A 41 -19.04 7.58 11.53
N ASN A 42 -19.84 7.28 12.55
CA ASN A 42 -21.20 7.79 12.65
C ASN A 42 -21.26 9.32 12.63
N LYS A 43 -20.33 9.98 13.34
CA LYS A 43 -20.25 11.45 13.38
C LYS A 43 -19.86 12.03 12.02
N VAL A 44 -18.91 11.41 11.33
CA VAL A 44 -18.55 11.81 9.95
C VAL A 44 -19.76 11.68 9.04
N LEU A 45 -20.52 10.58 9.15
CA LEU A 45 -21.75 10.39 8.38
C LEU A 45 -22.83 11.42 8.70
N ASP A 46 -23.01 11.80 9.98
CA ASP A 46 -23.95 12.85 10.39
C ASP A 46 -23.59 14.23 9.83
N VAL A 47 -22.30 14.54 9.76
CA VAL A 47 -21.81 15.89 9.42
C VAL A 47 -21.57 16.06 7.92
N CYS A 48 -20.92 15.07 7.30
CA CYS A 48 -20.49 15.15 5.90
C CYS A 48 -21.52 14.51 4.94
N GLY A 49 -22.35 13.60 5.44
CA GLY A 49 -23.43 12.98 4.66
C GLY A 49 -22.94 11.88 3.70
N ASN A 50 -23.44 11.92 2.47
CA ASN A 50 -23.21 10.89 1.46
C ASN A 50 -21.78 10.87 0.91
N ASP A 51 -21.39 9.72 0.35
CA ASP A 51 -20.22 9.54 -0.51
C ASP A 51 -18.90 9.92 0.16
N GLN A 52 -18.79 9.61 1.46
CA GLN A 52 -17.56 9.83 2.23
C GLN A 52 -16.62 8.65 2.09
N ALA A 53 -15.32 8.93 2.00
CA ALA A 53 -14.26 7.94 2.07
C ALA A 53 -13.47 8.10 3.37
N ILE A 54 -13.23 7.02 4.09
CA ILE A 54 -12.44 7.01 5.33
C ILE A 54 -11.23 6.09 5.14
N GLY A 55 -10.04 6.68 5.25
CA GLY A 55 -8.76 5.97 5.27
C GLY A 55 -8.51 5.27 6.61
N HIS A 56 -8.16 4.00 6.58
CA HIS A 56 -7.80 3.22 7.77
C HIS A 56 -6.99 1.97 7.39
N ASP A 57 -5.89 1.70 8.06
CA ASP A 57 -4.99 0.58 7.74
C ASP A 57 -5.72 -0.77 7.74
N ILE A 58 -6.64 -0.95 8.70
CA ILE A 58 -7.46 -2.17 8.80
C ILE A 58 -8.86 -1.99 8.19
N ALA A 59 -9.02 -1.14 7.17
CA ALA A 59 -10.32 -0.85 6.56
C ALA A 59 -11.12 -2.10 6.17
N CYS A 60 -10.47 -3.18 5.73
CA CYS A 60 -11.13 -4.46 5.42
C CYS A 60 -11.82 -5.11 6.65
N SER A 61 -11.19 -5.01 7.82
CA SER A 61 -11.76 -5.47 9.10
C SER A 61 -12.78 -4.48 9.65
N SER A 62 -12.52 -3.17 9.50
CA SER A 62 -13.45 -2.11 9.88
C SER A 62 -14.76 -2.20 9.11
N ARG A 63 -14.72 -2.57 7.82
CA ARG A 63 -15.92 -2.77 6.98
C ARG A 63 -16.86 -3.80 7.58
N LYS A 64 -16.34 -4.97 7.96
CA LYS A 64 -17.12 -6.02 8.63
C LYS A 64 -17.70 -5.53 9.95
N THR A 65 -16.90 -4.79 10.72
CA THR A 65 -17.31 -4.25 12.02
C THR A 65 -18.42 -3.21 11.88
N ILE A 66 -18.32 -2.31 10.91
CA ILE A 66 -19.35 -1.29 10.61
C ILE A 66 -20.64 -1.96 10.13
N ALA A 67 -20.55 -2.90 9.19
CA ALA A 67 -21.70 -3.64 8.67
C ALA A 67 -22.46 -4.39 9.78
N ALA A 68 -21.75 -4.97 10.75
CA ALA A 68 -22.33 -5.69 11.89
C ALA A 68 -22.81 -4.78 13.03
N SER A 69 -22.62 -3.46 12.92
CA SER A 69 -22.94 -2.50 13.98
C SER A 69 -24.28 -1.81 13.77
N SER A 70 -24.73 -1.03 14.76
CA SER A 70 -25.94 -0.21 14.67
C SER A 70 -25.89 0.87 13.60
N ILE A 71 -24.72 1.16 13.02
CA ILE A 71 -24.55 2.16 11.95
C ILE A 71 -24.40 1.52 10.56
N GLY A 72 -24.48 0.20 10.44
CA GLY A 72 -24.30 -0.52 9.17
C GLY A 72 -25.26 -0.04 8.07
N CYS A 73 -26.57 -0.04 8.34
CA CYS A 73 -27.57 0.42 7.38
C CYS A 73 -27.36 1.88 6.97
N LYS A 74 -26.97 2.74 7.92
CA LYS A 74 -26.69 4.16 7.65
C LYS A 74 -25.43 4.34 6.80
N ALA A 75 -24.38 3.59 7.09
CA ALA A 75 -23.15 3.61 6.30
C ALA A 75 -23.40 3.13 4.87
N GLU A 76 -24.23 2.11 4.69
CA GLU A 76 -24.66 1.62 3.37
C GLU A 76 -25.51 2.65 2.62
N GLU A 77 -26.55 3.20 3.26
CA GLU A 77 -27.43 4.22 2.68
C GLU A 77 -26.65 5.46 2.21
N LEU A 78 -25.69 5.89 3.02
CA LEU A 78 -24.82 7.03 2.73
C LEU A 78 -23.62 6.68 1.84
N ARG A 79 -23.51 5.42 1.38
CA ARG A 79 -22.44 4.92 0.50
C ARG A 79 -21.03 5.20 1.04
N LEU A 80 -20.82 4.92 2.32
CA LEU A 80 -19.51 5.03 2.96
C LEU A 80 -18.50 4.13 2.25
N GLN A 81 -17.39 4.72 1.82
CA GLN A 81 -16.24 4.00 1.31
C GLN A 81 -15.18 3.88 2.41
N LEU A 82 -14.65 2.68 2.57
CA LEU A 82 -13.52 2.42 3.47
C LEU A 82 -12.33 2.06 2.63
N VAL A 83 -11.22 2.74 2.90
CA VAL A 83 -10.03 2.76 2.07
C VAL A 83 -8.82 2.47 2.93
N ILE A 84 -7.88 1.67 2.45
CA ILE A 84 -6.59 1.46 3.10
C ILE A 84 -5.65 2.56 2.61
N ASN A 85 -4.70 3.05 3.42
CA ASN A 85 -3.71 3.99 2.90
C ASN A 85 -2.89 3.37 1.74
N ALA A 86 -2.28 4.20 0.89
CA ALA A 86 -1.54 3.74 -0.28
C ALA A 86 -0.29 2.91 0.09
N PHE A 87 0.31 3.16 1.25
CA PHE A 87 1.53 2.47 1.67
C PHE A 87 1.25 1.11 2.33
N HIS A 88 0.41 1.06 3.36
CA HIS A 88 0.03 -0.20 4.00
C HIS A 88 -0.87 -1.05 3.11
N GLY A 89 -1.57 -0.45 2.15
CA GLY A 89 -2.40 -1.16 1.18
C GLY A 89 -1.66 -2.34 0.52
N PHE A 90 -0.41 -2.17 0.09
CA PHE A 90 0.41 -3.24 -0.50
C PHE A 90 0.79 -4.37 0.47
N SER A 91 0.66 -4.16 1.79
CA SER A 91 0.90 -5.21 2.80
C SER A 91 -0.29 -6.15 2.97
N HIS A 92 -1.44 -5.85 2.35
CA HIS A 92 -2.62 -6.70 2.38
C HIS A 92 -2.57 -7.74 1.26
N ASN A 93 -3.35 -8.82 1.38
CA ASN A 93 -3.49 -9.76 0.27
C ASN A 93 -4.08 -9.07 -0.96
N HIS A 94 -3.73 -9.56 -2.16
CA HIS A 94 -4.06 -8.90 -3.42
C HIS A 94 -5.56 -8.64 -3.60
N ARG A 95 -6.42 -9.58 -3.17
CA ARG A 95 -7.89 -9.40 -3.19
C ARG A 95 -8.33 -8.18 -2.36
N CYS A 96 -7.79 -8.03 -1.16
CA CYS A 96 -8.07 -6.90 -0.30
C CYS A 96 -7.59 -5.58 -0.92
N GLN A 97 -6.48 -5.61 -1.68
CA GLN A 97 -5.99 -4.46 -2.42
C GLN A 97 -6.99 -4.04 -3.50
N LEU A 98 -7.44 -4.96 -4.35
CA LEU A 98 -8.42 -4.68 -5.40
C LEU A 98 -9.71 -4.02 -4.88
N GLU A 99 -10.15 -4.40 -3.68
CA GLU A 99 -11.38 -3.91 -3.07
C GLU A 99 -11.22 -2.59 -2.29
N ASN A 100 -10.05 -2.31 -1.71
CA ASN A 100 -9.91 -1.22 -0.72
C ASN A 100 -8.68 -0.31 -0.92
N HIS A 101 -7.77 -0.62 -1.84
CA HIS A 101 -6.59 0.20 -2.11
C HIS A 101 -6.97 1.44 -2.96
N PRO A 102 -6.44 2.64 -2.66
CA PRO A 102 -6.84 3.89 -3.29
C PRO A 102 -6.64 3.88 -4.81
N LEU A 103 -5.60 3.18 -5.27
CA LEU A 103 -5.34 2.95 -6.71
C LEU A 103 -6.55 2.41 -7.49
N TYR A 104 -7.37 1.54 -6.88
CA TYR A 104 -8.50 0.90 -7.55
C TYR A 104 -9.84 1.61 -7.28
N LEU A 105 -9.84 2.63 -6.43
CA LEU A 105 -11.03 3.35 -6.00
C LEU A 105 -11.11 4.73 -6.65
N ALA A 106 -12.22 4.99 -7.33
CA ALA A 106 -12.48 6.28 -7.92
C ALA A 106 -12.80 7.34 -6.85
N GLY A 107 -12.34 8.58 -7.08
CA GLY A 107 -12.73 9.75 -6.29
C GLY A 107 -11.65 10.27 -5.34
N LEU A 108 -10.65 9.47 -4.99
CA LEU A 108 -9.57 9.88 -4.05
C LEU A 108 -8.46 10.70 -4.73
N GLY A 109 -8.37 10.65 -6.06
CA GLY A 109 -7.30 11.31 -6.80
C GLY A 109 -5.95 10.68 -6.50
N ILE A 110 -4.99 11.51 -6.10
CA ILE A 110 -3.62 11.09 -5.76
C ILE A 110 -3.36 11.07 -4.23
N GLU A 111 -4.42 11.08 -3.43
CA GLU A 111 -4.32 11.04 -1.98
C GLU A 111 -3.76 9.69 -1.50
N ASP A 112 -2.77 9.74 -0.61
CA ASP A 112 -2.16 8.55 -0.01
C ASP A 112 -2.88 8.06 1.26
N LEU A 113 -3.69 8.94 1.87
CA LEU A 113 -4.45 8.73 3.11
C LEU A 113 -3.57 8.42 4.35
N GLU A 114 -2.32 8.90 4.38
CA GLU A 114 -1.40 8.75 5.53
C GLU A 114 -1.55 9.85 6.61
N THR A 115 -2.61 10.66 6.51
CA THR A 115 -2.81 11.81 7.40
C THR A 115 -2.94 11.36 8.87
N CYS A 116 -3.52 10.18 9.14
CA CYS A 116 -3.67 9.68 10.51
C CYS A 116 -2.31 9.47 11.18
N GLU A 117 -1.39 8.82 10.48
CA GLU A 117 -0.02 8.53 10.91
C GLU A 117 0.75 9.82 11.14
N CYS A 118 0.59 10.80 10.25
CA CYS A 118 1.18 12.13 10.42
C CYS A 118 0.65 12.85 11.68
N ILE A 119 -0.66 12.75 11.96
CA ILE A 119 -1.27 13.31 13.18
C ILE A 119 -0.67 12.62 14.42
N PHE A 120 -0.64 11.28 14.45
CA PHE A 120 -0.10 10.53 15.57
C PHE A 120 1.39 10.83 15.78
N ALA A 121 2.17 10.89 14.70
CA ALA A 121 3.58 11.26 14.76
C ALA A 121 3.79 12.66 15.32
N SER A 122 2.97 13.64 14.91
CA SER A 122 3.01 15.00 15.46
C SER A 122 2.69 15.04 16.95
N SER A 123 1.71 14.24 17.39
CA SER A 123 1.29 14.17 18.79
C SER A 123 2.38 13.68 19.73
N ASN A 124 3.35 12.88 19.24
CA ASN A 124 4.49 12.42 20.04
C ASN A 124 5.33 13.57 20.62
N SER A 125 5.29 14.76 19.99
CA SER A 125 5.95 15.97 20.53
C SER A 125 5.39 16.42 21.89
N THR A 126 4.14 16.06 22.21
CA THR A 126 3.48 16.39 23.49
C THR A 126 3.88 15.42 24.60
N ALA A 127 4.36 14.22 24.26
CA ALA A 127 4.63 13.15 25.23
C ALA A 127 5.58 13.57 26.36
N PRO A 128 6.69 14.31 26.13
CA PRO A 128 7.56 14.79 27.20
C PRO A 128 6.87 15.78 28.15
N LEU A 129 5.94 16.59 27.64
CA LEU A 129 5.24 17.63 28.41
C LEU A 129 4.17 17.01 29.33
N ILE A 130 3.50 15.97 28.86
CA ILE A 130 2.34 15.39 29.55
C ILE A 130 2.67 14.14 30.38
N ARG A 131 3.88 13.57 30.26
CA ARG A 131 4.29 12.34 30.96
C ARG A 131 4.09 12.39 32.47
N HIS A 132 4.31 13.54 33.07
CA HIS A 132 4.18 13.77 34.52
C HIS A 132 3.05 14.74 34.88
N ALA A 133 2.21 15.09 33.91
CA ALA A 133 1.08 15.98 34.10
C ALA A 133 -0.05 15.25 34.86
N SER A 134 -0.85 16.00 35.62
CA SER A 134 -2.12 15.47 36.12
C SER A 134 -3.07 15.20 34.95
N HIS A 135 -4.10 14.36 35.16
CA HIS A 135 -5.08 14.05 34.11
C HIS A 135 -5.69 15.30 33.46
N PHE A 136 -6.02 16.32 34.26
CA PHE A 136 -6.54 17.60 33.77
C PHE A 136 -5.57 18.26 32.77
N HIS A 137 -4.30 18.42 33.17
CA HIS A 137 -3.29 19.05 32.31
C HIS A 137 -2.94 18.17 31.11
N TRP A 138 -2.96 16.85 31.26
CA TRP A 138 -2.77 15.90 30.16
C TRP A 138 -3.82 16.13 29.07
N VAL A 139 -5.11 16.21 29.43
CA VAL A 139 -6.19 16.51 28.47
C VAL A 139 -6.01 17.90 27.86
N GLN A 140 -5.72 18.91 28.70
CA GLN A 140 -5.54 20.28 28.25
C GLN A 140 -4.40 20.43 27.22
N PHE A 141 -3.26 19.78 27.43
CA PHE A 141 -2.14 19.86 26.50
C PHE A 141 -2.43 19.15 25.18
N LEU A 142 -3.15 18.03 25.20
CA LEU A 142 -3.59 17.37 23.97
C LEU A 142 -4.58 18.24 23.20
N ASP A 143 -5.57 18.82 23.87
CA ASP A 143 -6.54 19.74 23.28
C ASP A 143 -5.86 20.91 22.57
N LEU A 144 -4.95 21.60 23.28
CA LEU A 144 -4.15 22.70 22.72
C LEU A 144 -3.29 22.27 21.52
N HIS A 145 -2.70 21.07 21.59
CA HIS A 145 -1.90 20.55 20.48
C HIS A 145 -2.75 20.34 19.23
N PHE A 146 -3.93 19.71 19.36
CA PHE A 146 -4.80 19.46 18.20
C PHE A 146 -5.49 20.71 17.68
N GLU A 147 -5.85 21.66 18.54
CA GLU A 147 -6.35 22.97 18.10
C GLU A 147 -5.30 23.70 17.25
N LYS A 148 -4.04 23.69 17.70
CA LYS A 148 -2.94 24.30 16.95
C LYS A 148 -2.68 23.54 15.64
N TRP A 149 -2.64 22.22 15.69
CA TRP A 149 -2.44 21.37 14.51
C TRP A 149 -3.53 21.62 13.45
N ASP A 150 -4.80 21.67 13.85
CA ASP A 150 -5.94 21.96 12.96
C ASP A 150 -5.81 23.33 12.30
N THR A 151 -5.46 24.35 13.10
CA THR A 151 -5.21 25.70 12.59
C THR A 151 -4.10 25.72 11.54
N ASP A 152 -2.97 25.06 11.83
CA ASP A 152 -1.84 25.01 10.91
C ASP A 152 -2.20 24.27 9.62
N LYS A 153 -2.96 23.17 9.72
CA LYS A 153 -3.40 22.40 8.55
C LYS A 153 -4.42 23.13 7.71
N TYR A 154 -5.33 23.86 8.34
CA TYR A 154 -6.25 24.74 7.64
C TYR A 154 -5.50 25.82 6.84
N LEU A 155 -4.45 26.41 7.41
CA LEU A 155 -3.60 27.38 6.71
C LEU A 155 -2.81 26.74 5.54
N GLU A 156 -2.37 25.49 5.70
CA GLU A 156 -1.65 24.74 4.66
C GLU A 156 -2.55 24.17 3.56
N LEU A 157 -3.86 24.05 3.80
CA LEU A 157 -4.81 23.34 2.94
C LEU A 157 -4.79 23.83 1.49
N SER A 158 -4.75 25.14 1.28
CA SER A 158 -4.71 25.72 -0.07
C SER A 158 -3.47 25.31 -0.86
N ARG A 159 -2.30 25.30 -0.20
CA ARG A 159 -1.03 24.88 -0.79
C ARG A 159 -1.02 23.38 -1.05
N PHE A 160 -1.55 22.59 -0.13
CA PHE A 160 -1.71 21.15 -0.29
C PHE A 160 -2.54 20.81 -1.53
N LEU A 161 -3.74 21.39 -1.64
CA LEU A 161 -4.63 21.18 -2.80
C LEU A 161 -3.99 21.65 -4.12
N TYR A 162 -3.32 22.81 -4.12
CA TYR A 162 -2.63 23.32 -5.29
C TYR A 162 -1.50 22.39 -5.74
N ASN A 163 -0.66 21.93 -4.83
CA ASN A 163 0.45 21.03 -5.14
C ASN A 163 -0.07 19.69 -5.69
N ASN A 164 -1.11 19.12 -5.07
CA ASN A 164 -1.70 17.86 -5.54
C ASN A 164 -2.31 18.03 -6.95
N TYR A 165 -2.96 19.16 -7.20
CA TYR A 165 -3.50 19.46 -8.53
C TYR A 165 -2.40 19.58 -9.59
N VAL A 166 -1.33 20.32 -9.31
CA VAL A 166 -0.18 20.46 -10.23
C VAL A 166 0.48 19.10 -10.47
N GLN A 167 0.67 18.29 -9.43
CA GLN A 167 1.23 16.95 -9.55
C GLN A 167 0.33 16.04 -10.41
N ALA A 168 -0.99 16.08 -10.23
CA ALA A 168 -1.92 15.32 -11.05
C ALA A 168 -1.84 15.72 -12.53
N LEU A 169 -1.75 17.02 -12.83
CA LEU A 169 -1.56 17.50 -14.20
C LEU A 169 -0.25 17.01 -14.81
N GLN A 170 0.85 17.04 -14.04
CA GLN A 170 2.15 16.54 -14.50
C GLN A 170 2.11 15.03 -14.78
N ILE A 171 1.48 14.24 -13.91
CA ILE A 171 1.30 12.80 -14.13
C ILE A 171 0.54 12.56 -15.43
N ILE A 172 -0.57 13.28 -15.65
CA ILE A 172 -1.36 13.15 -16.87
C ILE A 172 -0.51 13.53 -18.09
N GLU A 173 0.19 14.67 -18.04
CA GLU A 173 1.03 15.13 -19.15
C GLU A 173 2.15 14.15 -19.49
N CYS A 174 2.84 13.62 -18.48
CA CYS A 174 3.97 12.70 -18.67
C CYS A 174 3.52 11.33 -19.17
N TYR A 175 2.49 10.74 -18.57
CA TYR A 175 2.15 9.33 -18.81
C TYR A 175 1.06 9.11 -19.87
N SER A 176 0.32 10.15 -20.30
CA SER A 176 -0.74 9.95 -21.31
C SER A 176 -0.18 9.47 -22.65
N VAL A 177 0.98 9.98 -23.08
CA VAL A 177 1.59 9.58 -24.36
C VAL A 177 2.05 8.12 -24.29
N GLU A 178 2.77 7.76 -23.23
CA GLU A 178 3.24 6.39 -23.00
C GLU A 178 2.08 5.39 -22.89
N LEU A 179 1.00 5.77 -22.22
CA LEU A 179 -0.20 4.95 -22.08
C LEU A 179 -0.90 4.74 -23.43
N GLU A 180 -1.04 5.80 -24.24
CA GLU A 180 -1.67 5.70 -25.56
C GLU A 180 -0.81 4.88 -26.54
N GLU A 181 0.52 5.01 -26.52
CA GLU A 181 1.42 4.17 -27.30
C GLU A 181 1.31 2.70 -26.90
N LEU A 182 1.24 2.41 -25.60
CA LEU A 182 1.06 1.05 -25.09
C LEU A 182 -0.31 0.49 -25.50
N LYS A 183 -1.37 1.28 -25.40
CA LYS A 183 -2.73 0.89 -25.84
C LYS A 183 -2.74 0.56 -27.33
N GLN A 184 -2.12 1.38 -28.17
CA GLN A 184 -2.04 1.12 -29.61
C GLN A 184 -1.21 -0.13 -29.94
N CYS A 185 -0.06 -0.30 -29.27
CA CYS A 185 0.84 -1.44 -29.49
C CYS A 185 0.22 -2.78 -29.05
N LYS A 186 -0.67 -2.75 -28.05
CA LYS A 186 -1.30 -3.94 -27.46
C LYS A 186 -2.77 -4.12 -27.84
N ASP A 187 -3.32 -3.24 -28.68
CA ASP A 187 -4.74 -3.21 -29.08
C ASP A 187 -5.68 -3.18 -27.86
N LEU A 188 -5.39 -2.27 -26.91
CA LEU A 188 -6.14 -2.13 -25.66
C LEU A 188 -7.06 -0.93 -25.68
N VAL A 189 -8.19 -1.07 -25.01
CA VAL A 189 -9.13 0.02 -24.71
C VAL A 189 -9.24 0.24 -23.21
N ASP A 190 -9.69 1.42 -22.77
CA ASP A 190 -9.78 1.74 -21.33
C ASP A 190 -10.69 0.78 -20.55
N ALA A 191 -11.68 0.21 -21.23
CA ALA A 191 -12.57 -0.80 -20.66
C ALA A 191 -11.84 -2.09 -20.27
N ASP A 192 -10.72 -2.42 -20.90
CA ASP A 192 -9.94 -3.62 -20.59
C ASP A 192 -9.34 -3.53 -19.19
N PHE A 193 -8.84 -2.36 -18.76
CA PHE A 193 -8.26 -2.19 -17.42
C PHE A 193 -9.30 -2.42 -16.31
N LEU A 194 -10.52 -1.90 -16.50
CA LEU A 194 -11.62 -2.11 -15.56
C LEU A 194 -12.06 -3.57 -15.54
N LYS A 195 -12.14 -4.18 -16.73
CA LYS A 195 -12.49 -5.59 -16.88
C LYS A 195 -11.46 -6.50 -16.21
N TRP A 196 -10.16 -6.27 -16.40
CA TRP A 196 -9.11 -7.08 -15.78
C TRP A 196 -9.15 -7.01 -14.26
N ARG A 197 -9.39 -5.83 -13.68
CA ARG A 197 -9.59 -5.69 -12.24
C ARG A 197 -10.75 -6.56 -11.75
N ASP A 198 -11.87 -6.55 -12.47
CA ASP A 198 -13.06 -7.31 -12.09
C ASP A 198 -12.84 -8.84 -12.27
N GLU A 199 -12.21 -9.26 -13.37
CA GLU A 199 -11.81 -10.65 -13.63
C GLU A 199 -10.82 -11.16 -12.57
N GLU A 200 -9.85 -10.35 -12.20
CA GLU A 200 -8.86 -10.68 -11.17
C GLU A 200 -9.51 -10.79 -9.79
N SER A 201 -10.43 -9.89 -9.46
CA SER A 201 -11.21 -9.95 -8.21
C SER A 201 -12.07 -11.22 -8.15
N GLU A 202 -12.74 -11.58 -9.26
CA GLU A 202 -13.55 -12.80 -9.36
C GLU A 202 -12.68 -14.06 -9.22
N TYR A 203 -11.56 -14.12 -9.94
CA TYR A 203 -10.61 -15.21 -9.86
C TYR A 203 -10.11 -15.44 -8.42
N LEU A 204 -9.63 -14.39 -7.76
CA LEU A 204 -9.17 -14.46 -6.35
C LEU A 204 -10.32 -14.73 -5.37
N GLY A 205 -11.56 -14.43 -5.76
CA GLY A 205 -12.75 -14.78 -5.02
C GLY A 205 -13.04 -16.28 -5.01
N GLN A 206 -12.79 -16.94 -6.14
CA GLN A 206 -13.04 -18.38 -6.36
C GLN A 206 -11.86 -19.25 -5.89
N VAL A 207 -10.63 -18.76 -6.01
CA VAL A 207 -9.43 -19.47 -5.55
C VAL A 207 -9.34 -19.38 -4.03
N ALA A 208 -10.06 -20.29 -3.35
CA ALA A 208 -9.97 -20.44 -1.90
C ALA A 208 -8.62 -21.05 -1.46
N THR A 209 -7.94 -21.77 -2.35
CA THR A 209 -6.65 -22.43 -2.12
C THR A 209 -5.92 -22.53 -3.46
N GLU A 210 -4.61 -22.31 -3.46
CA GLU A 210 -3.78 -22.48 -4.67
C GLU A 210 -4.05 -23.86 -5.31
N PRO A 211 -4.17 -23.94 -6.65
CA PRO A 211 -4.28 -25.21 -7.33
C PRO A 211 -3.13 -26.12 -6.93
N THR A 212 -3.43 -27.38 -6.58
CA THR A 212 -2.44 -28.31 -6.05
C THR A 212 -1.27 -28.52 -7.02
N ALA A 213 -1.53 -28.42 -8.33
CA ALA A 213 -0.51 -28.46 -9.36
C ALA A 213 0.49 -27.31 -9.26
N ASP A 214 0.03 -26.09 -8.99
CA ASP A 214 0.87 -24.90 -8.86
C ASP A 214 1.70 -24.97 -7.58
N THR A 215 1.10 -25.40 -6.47
CA THR A 215 1.84 -25.61 -5.21
C THR A 215 2.94 -26.66 -5.37
N ILE A 216 2.68 -27.75 -6.11
CA ILE A 216 3.70 -28.77 -6.42
C ILE A 216 4.81 -28.19 -7.32
N ALA A 217 4.45 -27.40 -8.34
CA ALA A 217 5.42 -26.78 -9.23
C ALA A 217 6.33 -25.79 -8.49
N VAL A 218 5.76 -24.93 -7.64
CA VAL A 218 6.52 -24.01 -6.77
C VAL A 218 7.42 -24.80 -5.83
N ALA A 219 6.89 -25.81 -5.13
CA ALA A 219 7.69 -26.65 -4.24
C ALA A 219 8.84 -27.37 -4.98
N TYR A 220 8.61 -27.80 -6.23
CA TYR A 220 9.64 -28.38 -7.06
C TYR A 220 10.76 -27.38 -7.40
N VAL A 221 10.40 -26.16 -7.82
CA VAL A 221 11.37 -25.09 -8.10
C VAL A 221 12.16 -24.73 -6.85
N GLU A 222 11.50 -24.53 -5.71
CA GLU A 222 12.17 -24.28 -4.42
C GLU A 222 13.15 -25.40 -4.06
N ASN A 223 12.79 -26.66 -4.32
CA ASN A 223 13.67 -27.79 -4.07
C ASN A 223 14.86 -27.82 -5.03
N LEU A 224 14.69 -27.42 -6.29
CA LEU A 224 15.81 -27.25 -7.22
C LEU A 224 16.76 -26.14 -6.78
N GLU A 225 16.24 -25.02 -6.28
CA GLU A 225 17.07 -23.94 -5.72
C GLU A 225 17.86 -24.40 -4.50
N LYS A 226 17.20 -25.13 -3.58
CA LYS A 226 17.85 -25.76 -2.41
C LYS A 226 18.95 -26.74 -2.83
N LEU A 227 18.69 -27.58 -3.83
CA LEU A 227 19.68 -28.52 -4.38
C LEU A 227 20.88 -27.77 -4.96
N LYS A 228 20.65 -26.77 -5.81
CA LYS A 228 21.71 -25.96 -6.43
C LYS A 228 22.56 -25.24 -5.38
N HIS A 229 21.93 -24.73 -4.32
CA HIS A 229 22.64 -24.12 -3.21
C HIS A 229 23.50 -25.14 -2.45
N ALA A 230 22.96 -26.32 -2.17
CA ALA A 230 23.69 -27.41 -1.50
C ALA A 230 24.88 -27.89 -2.33
N GLU A 231 24.72 -28.08 -3.64
CA GLU A 231 25.80 -28.44 -4.57
C GLU A 231 26.90 -27.38 -4.63
N PHE A 232 26.53 -26.09 -4.65
CA PHE A 232 27.48 -25.00 -4.60
C PHE A 232 28.29 -24.98 -3.29
N VAL A 233 27.62 -25.14 -2.14
CA VAL A 233 28.27 -25.21 -0.83
C VAL A 233 29.20 -26.43 -0.76
N PHE A 234 28.73 -27.59 -1.20
CA PHE A 234 29.53 -28.82 -1.23
C PHE A 234 30.75 -28.70 -2.15
N GLY A 235 30.59 -28.13 -3.35
CA GLY A 235 31.70 -27.86 -4.27
C GLY A 235 32.72 -26.88 -3.70
N THR A 236 32.26 -25.85 -2.98
CA THR A 236 33.14 -24.88 -2.30
C THR A 236 33.92 -25.53 -1.16
N ILE A 237 33.28 -26.38 -0.36
CA ILE A 237 33.92 -27.13 0.73
C ILE A 237 34.94 -28.13 0.17
N ILE A 238 34.59 -28.87 -0.89
CA ILE A 238 35.51 -29.81 -1.54
C ILE A 238 36.70 -29.07 -2.16
N CYS A 239 36.48 -27.94 -2.84
CA CYS A 239 37.57 -27.15 -3.43
C CYS A 239 38.49 -26.56 -2.34
N GLY A 240 37.92 -26.08 -1.23
CA GLY A 240 38.67 -25.58 -0.07
C GLY A 240 39.47 -26.68 0.64
N ILE A 241 38.89 -27.87 0.82
CA ILE A 241 39.58 -29.03 1.41
C ILE A 241 40.67 -29.56 0.48
N PHE A 242 40.46 -29.59 -0.83
CA PHE A 242 41.48 -29.97 -1.80
C PHE A 242 42.67 -29.00 -1.80
N LEU A 243 42.42 -27.69 -1.67
CA LEU A 243 43.49 -26.68 -1.51
C LEU A 243 44.24 -26.78 -0.17
N MET A 244 43.58 -27.24 0.90
CA MET A 244 44.17 -27.36 2.24
C MET A 244 44.89 -28.68 2.47
N LEU A 245 44.50 -29.76 1.78
CA LEU A 245 45.10 -31.09 1.89
C LEU A 245 46.07 -31.43 0.76
N ALA A 246 46.15 -30.61 -0.30
CA ALA A 246 47.21 -30.75 -1.29
C ALA A 246 48.56 -30.38 -0.64
N PRO A 247 49.51 -31.33 -0.50
CA PRO A 247 50.83 -31.00 -0.02
C PRO A 247 51.49 -30.05 -1.01
N LEU A 248 52.20 -29.03 -0.51
CA LEU A 248 53.10 -28.15 -1.27
C LEU A 248 54.27 -28.90 -1.97
N GLU A 249 54.26 -30.24 -1.96
CA GLU A 249 55.25 -31.09 -2.62
C GLU A 249 54.59 -32.01 -3.65
N ARG A 250 54.24 -31.44 -4.80
CA ARG A 250 54.46 -32.06 -6.13
C ARG A 250 54.24 -31.04 -7.25
N CYS A 251 55.06 -29.99 -7.24
CA CYS A 251 55.52 -29.43 -8.51
C CYS A 251 56.44 -30.45 -9.17
N THR A 252 55.91 -31.42 -9.90
CA THR A 252 56.54 -32.02 -11.09
C THR A 252 55.53 -32.90 -11.83
N ALA A 253 55.02 -32.35 -12.93
CA ALA A 253 54.55 -33.02 -14.15
C ALA A 253 53.66 -34.27 -14.03
N VAL A 254 52.33 -34.09 -14.15
CA VAL A 254 51.50 -34.89 -15.08
C VAL A 254 50.39 -34.00 -15.64
N SER A 255 50.39 -33.87 -16.96
CA SER A 255 49.34 -33.27 -17.78
C SER A 255 47.98 -33.96 -17.54
N LEU A 256 47.02 -33.25 -16.94
CA LEU A 256 45.59 -33.53 -17.13
C LEU A 256 44.97 -32.34 -17.85
N ARG A 257 44.85 -32.48 -19.18
CA ARG A 257 44.01 -31.62 -20.00
C ARG A 257 42.57 -31.76 -19.49
N PHE A 258 42.06 -30.76 -18.79
CA PHE A 258 40.65 -30.44 -18.89
C PHE A 258 40.50 -29.44 -20.04
N HIS A 259 39.86 -29.89 -21.12
CA HIS A 259 39.37 -28.99 -22.15
C HIS A 259 38.35 -28.05 -21.50
N SER A 260 38.78 -26.83 -21.21
CA SER A 260 37.87 -25.71 -21.08
C SER A 260 37.44 -25.30 -22.49
N SER A 261 36.33 -25.87 -22.95
CA SER A 261 35.53 -25.25 -24.00
C SER A 261 34.85 -24.01 -23.41
N LEU A 262 35.63 -22.96 -23.16
CA LEU A 262 35.13 -21.60 -23.01
C LEU A 262 34.65 -21.15 -24.39
N THR A 263 33.41 -21.49 -24.75
CA THR A 263 32.68 -20.71 -25.73
C THR A 263 32.09 -19.52 -25.01
N CYS A 264 32.67 -18.35 -25.27
CA CYS A 264 32.03 -17.06 -25.13
C CYS A 264 30.57 -17.14 -25.58
N LEU A 265 29.65 -16.74 -24.71
CA LEU A 265 28.36 -16.20 -25.13
C LEU A 265 28.16 -14.85 -24.42
N PRO A 266 27.62 -13.85 -25.14
CA PRO A 266 27.90 -12.44 -24.93
C PRO A 266 27.13 -11.86 -23.75
N THR A 267 27.77 -10.89 -23.11
CA THR A 267 27.12 -9.85 -22.32
C THR A 267 26.07 -9.13 -23.18
N LEU A 268 24.81 -9.51 -23.00
CA LEU A 268 23.67 -8.72 -23.45
C LEU A 268 23.59 -7.46 -22.58
N ARG A 269 24.18 -6.37 -23.08
CA ARG A 269 23.81 -5.01 -22.69
C ARG A 269 22.33 -4.83 -23.03
N ILE A 270 21.52 -4.59 -22.01
CA ILE A 270 20.20 -3.99 -22.16
C ILE A 270 20.46 -2.50 -22.50
N PRO A 271 20.10 -2.01 -23.70
CA PRO A 271 20.10 -0.58 -23.93
C PRO A 271 18.95 0.04 -23.13
N ARG A 272 19.26 1.10 -22.39
CA ARG A 272 18.25 2.06 -21.96
C ARG A 272 17.68 2.70 -23.22
N VAL A 273 16.39 2.54 -23.43
CA VAL A 273 15.50 3.56 -24.00
C VAL A 273 14.44 3.78 -22.95
#